data_AF-A0A8C5BSD8-F1
#
_entry.id   AF-A0A8C5BSD8-F1
#
_cell.length_a   1.000
_cell.length_b   1.000
_cell.length_c   1.000
_cell.angle_alpha   90.00
_cell.angle_beta   90.00
_cell.angle_gamma   90.00
#
_symmetry.space_group_name_H-M   'P 1'
#
loop_
_entity.id
_entity.type
_entity.pdbx_description
1 polymer ?
#
loop_
_entity_poly.entity_id
_entity_poly.type
_entity_poly.pdbx_seq_one_letter_code
_entity_poly.pdbx_strand_id
1 'polypeptide(L)'
;MGIKKKNTKNPPVLSHEFVIQNHADIVSCVAMVFLLGLMFEVTSKAAVLFITVQYNVTISSNEGPEETAVNHFHHGIKDLATVFFYMLVAIILHAIIQEYVLDKINRKMHFSKTKHSKFNESGQLGVFYLFSFGWGTSILLNEHFLSNPVNLWEGYPHLLMPFQMKFFYICQLGYWLHALPELYFQKTKKEDIPRQLVYISLYLVHIAGAYVLNMNRLGLVLLVLHYFVELVFHISRLVHCVGRSVADPVLGSLAADPVLSVLTVGFGLGPPLSNKVHCVGMVGPGAGNCQFLITVLAAICLSQAFMMWKFINFQLRRWREQRQTLTLKKKQAPAKSKSKKEKTNGVNGVTSNGADSPRVKKEKSS
;
A
#
# COMPACT_ATOMS: atom_id res chain seq x y z
N MET A 1 -32.57 -16.23 34.41
CA MET A 1 -31.21 -16.81 34.42
C MET A 1 -30.91 -17.33 33.01
N GLY A 2 -30.42 -16.45 32.13
CA GLY A 2 -30.20 -16.78 30.72
C GLY A 2 -28.91 -17.58 30.55
N ILE A 3 -29.03 -18.82 30.12
CA ILE A 3 -27.92 -19.75 29.89
C ILE A 3 -26.95 -19.11 28.90
N LYS A 4 -25.78 -18.70 29.38
CA LYS A 4 -24.62 -18.34 28.55
C LYS A 4 -24.32 -19.56 27.67
N LYS A 5 -24.62 -19.43 26.38
CA LYS A 5 -24.26 -20.39 25.34
C LYS A 5 -22.75 -20.64 25.45
N LYS A 6 -22.36 -21.86 25.84
CA LYS A 6 -20.96 -22.29 25.92
C LYS A 6 -20.32 -22.01 24.56
N ASN A 7 -19.26 -21.20 24.57
CA ASN A 7 -18.43 -20.94 23.41
C ASN A 7 -17.68 -22.25 23.10
N THR A 8 -18.29 -23.13 22.29
CA THR A 8 -17.64 -24.35 21.81
C THR A 8 -16.42 -23.92 21.00
N LYS A 9 -15.23 -24.33 21.45
CA LYS A 9 -13.94 -23.98 20.83
C LYS A 9 -13.89 -24.28 19.33
N ASN A 10 -14.74 -25.20 18.85
CA ASN A 10 -14.93 -25.49 17.45
C ASN A 10 -16.38 -25.15 17.05
N PRO A 11 -16.58 -24.22 16.10
CA PRO A 11 -17.91 -23.93 15.57
C PRO A 11 -18.43 -25.12 14.74
N PRO A 12 -19.76 -25.23 14.52
CA PRO A 12 -20.33 -26.28 13.69
C PRO A 12 -19.73 -26.28 12.27
N VAL A 13 -19.50 -27.45 11.69
CA VAL A 13 -18.99 -27.62 10.32
C VAL A 13 -19.89 -26.85 9.35
N LEU A 14 -19.29 -26.08 8.44
CA LEU A 14 -19.95 -25.15 7.48
C LEU A 14 -20.72 -23.96 8.09
N SER A 15 -20.61 -23.70 9.39
CA SER A 15 -21.12 -22.45 9.95
C SER A 15 -20.31 -21.24 9.47
N HIS A 16 -20.92 -20.05 9.53
CA HIS A 16 -20.26 -18.78 9.22
C HIS A 16 -18.94 -18.60 9.97
N GLU A 17 -18.90 -19.00 11.25
CA GLU A 17 -17.69 -18.94 12.09
C GLU A 17 -16.63 -19.97 11.65
N PHE A 18 -17.05 -21.15 11.20
CA PHE A 18 -16.14 -22.18 10.69
C PHE A 18 -15.42 -21.71 9.42
N VAL A 19 -16.16 -21.12 8.47
CA VAL A 19 -15.60 -20.61 7.21
C VAL A 19 -14.57 -19.51 7.47
N ILE A 20 -14.88 -18.57 8.38
CA ILE A 20 -13.95 -17.48 8.72
C ILE A 20 -12.68 -18.01 9.38
N GLN A 21 -12.79 -18.99 10.28
CA GLN A 21 -11.63 -19.54 10.98
C GLN A 21 -10.71 -20.35 10.07
N ASN A 22 -11.27 -21.08 9.09
CA ASN A 22 -10.52 -22.00 8.23
C ASN A 22 -10.39 -21.47 6.78
N HIS A 23 -10.57 -20.16 6.56
CA HIS A 23 -10.61 -19.58 5.21
C HIS A 23 -9.31 -19.86 4.43
N ALA A 24 -8.16 -19.81 5.08
CA ALA A 24 -6.86 -20.10 4.46
C ALA A 24 -6.79 -21.53 3.94
N ASP A 25 -7.21 -22.52 4.73
CA ASP A 25 -7.22 -23.92 4.35
C ASP A 25 -8.24 -24.20 3.23
N ILE A 26 -9.45 -23.63 3.32
CA ILE A 26 -10.48 -23.76 2.30
C ILE A 26 -9.98 -23.19 0.96
N VAL A 27 -9.41 -21.98 0.97
CA VAL A 27 -8.88 -21.34 -0.24
C VAL A 27 -7.66 -22.08 -0.77
N SER A 28 -6.81 -22.63 0.10
CA SER A 28 -5.71 -23.51 -0.28
C SER A 28 -6.21 -24.78 -0.99
N CYS A 29 -7.26 -25.43 -0.48
CA CYS A 29 -7.89 -26.56 -1.17
C CYS A 29 -8.40 -26.17 -2.57
N VAL A 30 -9.02 -24.99 -2.72
CA VAL A 30 -9.47 -24.49 -4.04
C VAL A 30 -8.28 -24.24 -4.97
N ALA A 31 -7.20 -23.61 -4.48
CA ALA A 31 -5.99 -23.39 -5.26
C ALA A 31 -5.34 -24.72 -5.70
N MET A 32 -5.34 -25.73 -4.82
CA MET A 32 -4.82 -27.07 -5.12
C MET A 32 -5.58 -27.79 -6.23
N VAL A 33 -6.88 -27.52 -6.42
CA VAL A 33 -7.63 -28.09 -7.56
C VAL A 33 -7.03 -27.66 -8.89
N PHE A 34 -6.61 -26.39 -9.02
CA PHE A 34 -5.93 -25.92 -10.24
C PHE A 34 -4.55 -26.55 -10.40
N LEU A 35 -3.78 -26.67 -9.32
CA LEU A 35 -2.45 -27.28 -9.36
C LEU A 35 -2.50 -28.78 -9.72
N LEU A 36 -3.38 -29.55 -9.08
CA LEU A 36 -3.62 -30.96 -9.42
C LEU A 36 -4.22 -31.12 -10.81
N GLY A 37 -5.00 -30.14 -11.26
CA GLY A 37 -5.51 -30.08 -12.63
C GLY A 37 -4.42 -30.07 -13.70
N LEU A 38 -3.18 -29.66 -13.38
CA LEU A 38 -2.05 -29.78 -14.30
C LEU A 38 -1.57 -31.22 -14.52
N MET A 39 -1.90 -32.15 -13.61
CA MET A 39 -1.40 -33.53 -13.67
C MET A 39 -2.12 -34.39 -14.71
N PHE A 40 -3.33 -34.01 -15.14
CA PHE A 40 -4.09 -34.75 -16.15
C PHE A 40 -4.22 -33.95 -17.45
N GLU A 41 -4.07 -34.63 -18.59
CA GLU A 41 -4.02 -33.99 -19.91
C GLU A 41 -5.29 -33.22 -20.28
N VAL A 42 -6.46 -33.70 -19.85
CA VAL A 42 -7.75 -33.04 -20.13
C VAL A 42 -7.92 -31.78 -19.27
N THR A 43 -7.59 -31.85 -17.98
CA THR A 43 -7.76 -30.73 -17.05
C THR A 43 -6.63 -29.70 -17.17
N SER A 44 -5.46 -30.08 -17.68
CA SER A 44 -4.30 -29.19 -17.79
C SER A 44 -4.60 -28.00 -18.71
N LYS A 45 -5.34 -28.22 -19.80
CA LYS A 45 -5.78 -27.14 -20.71
C LYS A 45 -6.59 -26.06 -19.99
N ALA A 46 -7.40 -26.44 -19.01
CA ALA A 46 -8.16 -25.51 -18.19
C ALA A 46 -7.29 -24.91 -17.07
N ALA A 47 -6.51 -25.71 -16.36
CA ALA A 47 -5.66 -25.25 -15.26
C ALA A 47 -4.59 -24.24 -15.68
N VAL A 48 -3.99 -24.43 -16.87
CA VAL A 48 -2.99 -23.50 -17.42
C VAL A 48 -3.55 -22.09 -17.61
N LEU A 49 -4.83 -21.94 -17.96
CA LEU A 49 -5.49 -20.63 -18.09
C LEU A 49 -5.43 -19.80 -16.80
N PHE A 50 -5.53 -20.47 -15.66
CA PHE A 50 -5.51 -19.84 -14.34
C PHE A 50 -4.08 -19.61 -13.84
N ILE A 51 -3.14 -20.49 -14.17
CA ILE A 51 -1.80 -20.48 -13.55
C ILE A 51 -0.81 -19.63 -14.35
N THR A 52 -0.82 -19.71 -15.68
CA THR A 52 0.21 -19.07 -16.50
C THR A 52 -0.21 -17.68 -16.97
N VAL A 53 0.77 -16.83 -17.25
CA VAL A 53 0.56 -15.54 -17.89
C VAL A 53 0.12 -15.76 -19.33
N GLN A 54 -1.03 -15.18 -19.71
CA GLN A 54 -1.68 -15.43 -21.00
C GLN A 54 -1.15 -14.51 -22.12
N TYR A 55 -1.48 -14.81 -23.38
CA TYR A 55 -1.18 -13.95 -24.55
C TYR A 55 0.32 -13.71 -24.81
N ASN A 56 1.13 -14.78 -24.74
CA ASN A 56 2.54 -14.72 -25.15
C ASN A 56 2.67 -14.52 -26.67
N VAL A 57 3.59 -13.66 -27.08
CA VAL A 57 4.00 -13.36 -28.45
C VAL A 57 5.52 -13.44 -28.50
N THR A 58 6.05 -14.44 -29.21
CA THR A 58 7.48 -14.61 -29.45
C THR A 58 7.91 -13.74 -30.62
N ILE A 59 8.82 -12.79 -30.39
CA ILE A 59 9.44 -12.01 -31.45
C ILE A 59 10.89 -12.49 -31.60
N SER A 60 11.24 -12.97 -32.80
CA SER A 60 12.62 -13.33 -33.15
C SER A 60 13.33 -12.08 -33.66
N SER A 61 14.39 -11.63 -32.99
CA SER A 61 15.26 -10.56 -33.49
C SER A 61 16.38 -11.15 -34.35
N ASN A 62 16.36 -10.88 -35.65
CA ASN A 62 17.39 -11.33 -36.63
C ASN A 62 18.66 -10.44 -36.62
N GLU A 63 19.12 -9.98 -35.46
CA GLU A 63 20.26 -9.04 -35.36
C GLU A 63 21.57 -9.65 -34.83
N GLY A 64 21.78 -10.97 -35.01
CA GLY A 64 23.06 -11.62 -34.69
C GLY A 64 23.13 -13.09 -35.10
N PRO A 65 24.29 -13.76 -34.93
CA PRO A 65 24.44 -15.20 -35.21
C PRO A 65 23.70 -16.12 -34.22
N GLU A 66 23.10 -15.56 -33.17
CA GLU A 66 22.25 -16.28 -32.21
C GLU A 66 20.82 -15.72 -32.26
N GLU A 67 19.87 -16.52 -32.74
CA GLU A 67 18.43 -16.22 -32.69
C GLU A 67 18.00 -16.13 -31.22
N THR A 68 17.92 -14.91 -30.67
CA THR A 68 17.36 -14.66 -29.34
C THR A 68 15.86 -14.40 -29.47
N ALA A 69 15.04 -15.42 -29.17
CA ALA A 69 13.58 -15.26 -29.13
C ALA A 69 13.17 -14.54 -27.84
N VAL A 70 12.64 -13.32 -27.94
CA VAL A 70 12.18 -12.54 -26.79
C VAL A 70 10.65 -12.63 -26.67
N ASN A 71 10.19 -13.15 -25.53
CA ASN A 71 8.77 -13.29 -25.21
C ASN A 71 8.16 -11.96 -24.74
N HIS A 72 7.17 -11.48 -25.48
CA HIS A 72 6.36 -10.31 -25.14
C HIS A 72 4.90 -10.71 -24.92
N PHE A 73 4.12 -9.85 -24.26
CA PHE A 73 2.75 -10.16 -23.90
C PHE A 73 1.81 -9.00 -24.20
N HIS A 74 0.60 -9.32 -24.65
CA HIS A 74 -0.52 -8.37 -24.73
C HIS A 74 -1.49 -8.57 -23.56
N HIS A 75 -2.33 -7.58 -23.28
CA HIS A 75 -3.43 -7.75 -22.32
C HIS A 75 -4.65 -8.43 -22.97
N GLY A 76 -5.47 -9.13 -22.19
CA GLY A 76 -6.75 -9.64 -22.67
C GLY A 76 -7.63 -10.28 -21.60
N ILE A 77 -8.84 -10.67 -21.98
CA ILE A 77 -9.89 -11.15 -21.05
C ILE A 77 -9.47 -12.41 -20.28
N LYS A 78 -8.64 -13.28 -20.88
CA LYS A 78 -8.14 -14.49 -20.21
C LYS A 78 -7.30 -14.16 -18.97
N ASP A 79 -6.72 -12.97 -18.89
CA ASP A 79 -5.97 -12.52 -17.71
C ASP A 79 -6.87 -12.45 -16.46
N LEU A 80 -8.20 -12.35 -16.59
CA LEU A 80 -9.12 -12.38 -15.45
C LEU A 80 -9.06 -13.72 -14.70
N ALA A 81 -8.91 -14.83 -15.42
CA ALA A 81 -8.74 -16.15 -14.80
C ALA A 81 -7.42 -16.22 -14.04
N THR A 82 -6.35 -15.67 -14.62
CA THR A 82 -5.03 -15.58 -13.98
C THR A 82 -5.08 -14.70 -12.74
N VAL A 83 -5.69 -13.52 -12.82
CA VAL A 83 -5.91 -12.60 -11.69
C VAL A 83 -6.70 -13.29 -10.58
N PHE A 84 -7.74 -14.05 -10.91
CA PHE A 84 -8.51 -14.82 -9.93
C PHE A 84 -7.64 -15.84 -9.20
N PHE A 85 -6.79 -16.59 -9.91
CA PHE A 85 -5.88 -17.55 -9.28
C PHE A 85 -4.89 -16.86 -8.33
N TYR A 86 -4.25 -15.78 -8.78
CA TYR A 86 -3.31 -15.02 -7.94
C TYR A 86 -4.01 -14.27 -6.78
N MET A 87 -5.30 -13.98 -6.88
CA MET A 87 -6.11 -13.53 -5.74
C MET A 87 -6.23 -14.64 -4.68
N LEU A 88 -6.45 -15.90 -5.07
CA LEU A 88 -6.46 -17.03 -4.11
C LEU A 88 -5.11 -17.18 -3.43
N VAL A 89 -4.02 -17.09 -4.20
CA VAL A 89 -2.65 -17.10 -3.67
C VAL A 89 -2.44 -15.94 -2.68
N ALA A 90 -2.94 -14.74 -3.00
CA ALA A 90 -2.84 -13.58 -2.11
C ALA A 90 -3.60 -13.80 -0.78
N ILE A 91 -4.77 -14.43 -0.78
CA ILE A 91 -5.50 -14.79 0.44
C ILE A 91 -4.65 -15.74 1.32
N ILE A 92 -4.06 -16.77 0.71
CA ILE A 92 -3.20 -17.74 1.41
C ILE A 92 -1.97 -17.04 2.00
N LEU A 93 -1.28 -16.21 1.21
CA LEU A 93 -0.12 -15.46 1.67
C LEU A 93 -0.45 -14.50 2.81
N HIS A 94 -1.56 -13.78 2.71
CA HIS A 94 -2.03 -12.87 3.76
C HIS A 94 -2.28 -13.63 5.07
N ALA A 95 -2.93 -14.78 5.01
CA ALA A 95 -3.15 -15.63 6.19
C ALA A 95 -1.85 -16.15 6.80
N ILE A 96 -0.89 -16.61 5.97
CA ILE A 96 0.43 -17.06 6.43
C ILE A 96 1.19 -15.92 7.13
N ILE A 97 1.22 -14.73 6.52
CA ILE A 97 1.86 -13.55 7.11
C ILE A 97 1.18 -13.18 8.44
N GLN A 98 -0.16 -13.27 8.50
CA GLN A 98 -0.93 -12.97 9.69
C GLN A 98 -0.54 -13.90 10.84
N GLU A 99 -0.60 -15.21 10.61
CA GLU A 99 -0.41 -16.24 11.64
C GLU A 99 1.04 -16.36 12.10
N TYR A 100 1.98 -16.46 11.14
CA TYR A 100 3.37 -16.79 11.44
C TYR A 100 4.23 -15.58 11.79
N VAL A 101 3.90 -14.39 11.26
CA VAL A 101 4.68 -13.18 11.47
C VAL A 101 3.98 -12.24 12.44
N LEU A 102 2.81 -11.72 12.07
CA LEU A 102 2.18 -10.61 12.79
C LEU A 102 1.66 -11.03 14.16
N ASP A 103 0.92 -12.13 14.22
CA ASP A 103 0.37 -12.62 15.49
C ASP A 103 1.47 -13.09 16.45
N LYS A 104 2.60 -13.60 15.91
CA LYS A 104 3.76 -13.96 16.70
C LYS A 104 4.41 -12.73 17.35
N ILE A 105 4.53 -11.63 16.62
CA ILE A 105 5.04 -10.36 17.15
C ILE A 105 4.06 -9.76 18.17
N ASN A 106 2.75 -9.80 17.89
CA ASN A 106 1.73 -9.29 18.80
C ASN A 106 1.71 -10.01 20.15
N ARG A 107 1.82 -11.35 20.13
CA ARG A 107 1.91 -12.16 21.36
C ARG A 107 3.13 -11.80 22.20
N LYS A 108 4.25 -11.43 21.56
CA LYS A 108 5.48 -11.02 22.24
C LYS A 108 5.41 -9.62 22.84
N MET A 109 4.75 -8.69 22.15
CA MET A 109 4.75 -7.26 22.49
C MET A 109 3.56 -6.84 23.39
N HIS A 110 2.60 -7.72 23.65
CA HIS A 110 1.42 -7.47 24.51
C HIS A 110 0.71 -6.14 24.22
N PHE A 111 0.39 -5.88 22.95
CA PHE A 111 -0.29 -4.65 22.56
C PHE A 111 -1.71 -4.54 23.12
N SER A 112 -2.16 -3.29 23.37
CA SER A 112 -3.57 -3.01 23.61
C SER A 112 -4.42 -3.34 22.38
N LYS A 113 -5.73 -3.59 22.55
CA LYS A 113 -6.64 -3.96 21.44
C LYS A 113 -6.58 -2.98 20.24
N THR A 114 -6.50 -1.69 20.51
CA THR A 114 -6.38 -0.64 19.48
C THR A 114 -5.02 -0.63 18.80
N LYS A 115 -3.92 -0.85 19.53
CA LYS A 115 -2.58 -0.96 18.93
C LYS A 115 -2.44 -2.24 18.11
N HIS A 116 -3.00 -3.35 18.59
CA HIS A 116 -3.00 -4.64 17.91
C HIS A 116 -3.66 -4.56 16.52
N SER A 117 -4.89 -4.05 16.45
CA SER A 117 -5.58 -3.87 15.16
C SER A 117 -4.79 -2.97 14.22
N LYS A 118 -4.23 -1.87 14.74
CA LYS A 118 -3.42 -0.96 13.91
C LYS A 118 -2.11 -1.55 13.43
N PHE A 119 -1.47 -2.38 14.25
CA PHE A 119 -0.23 -3.09 13.93
C PHE A 119 -0.48 -4.15 12.86
N ASN A 120 -1.57 -4.92 12.96
CA ASN A 120 -1.91 -5.93 11.96
C ASN A 120 -2.17 -5.33 10.58
N GLU A 121 -3.01 -4.30 10.51
CA GLU A 121 -3.29 -3.60 9.26
C GLU A 121 -2.00 -3.05 8.63
N SER A 122 -1.17 -2.36 9.42
CA SER A 122 0.10 -1.84 8.91
C SER A 122 1.14 -2.91 8.63
N GLY A 123 1.07 -4.04 9.30
CA GLY A 123 1.99 -5.16 9.12
C GLY A 123 1.77 -5.84 7.78
N GLN A 124 0.51 -6.16 7.48
CA GLN A 124 0.12 -6.74 6.19
C GLN A 124 0.48 -5.81 5.04
N LEU A 125 0.01 -4.55 5.11
CA LEU A 125 0.28 -3.56 4.07
C LEU A 125 1.78 -3.26 3.95
N GLY A 126 2.51 -3.19 5.06
CA GLY A 126 3.96 -2.96 5.05
C GLY A 126 4.73 -4.06 4.33
N VAL A 127 4.38 -5.34 4.55
CA VAL A 127 5.00 -6.47 3.84
C VAL A 127 4.68 -6.42 2.35
N PHE A 128 3.42 -6.17 1.99
CA PHE A 128 2.99 -6.02 0.60
C PHE A 128 3.74 -4.90 -0.11
N TYR A 129 3.75 -3.68 0.45
CA TYR A 129 4.41 -2.55 -0.18
C TYR A 129 5.92 -2.73 -0.27
N LEU A 130 6.56 -3.40 0.69
CA LEU A 130 7.99 -3.69 0.62
C LEU A 130 8.31 -4.57 -0.59
N PHE A 131 7.56 -5.65 -0.76
CA PHE A 131 7.75 -6.59 -1.86
C PHE A 131 7.41 -5.95 -3.20
N SER A 132 6.25 -5.29 -3.31
CA SER A 132 5.81 -4.65 -4.55
C SER A 132 6.68 -3.47 -4.96
N PHE A 133 7.18 -2.66 -4.02
CA PHE A 133 8.15 -1.61 -4.30
C PHE A 133 9.47 -2.18 -4.83
N GLY A 134 10.01 -3.20 -4.17
CA GLY A 134 11.26 -3.84 -4.58
C GLY A 134 11.16 -4.46 -5.97
N TRP A 135 10.10 -5.23 -6.23
CA TRP A 135 9.87 -5.86 -7.53
C TRP A 135 9.62 -4.82 -8.63
N GLY A 136 8.74 -3.84 -8.39
CA GLY A 136 8.47 -2.79 -9.38
C GLY A 136 9.72 -1.96 -9.70
N THR A 137 10.53 -1.64 -8.69
CA THR A 137 11.81 -0.94 -8.90
C THR A 137 12.77 -1.79 -9.73
N SER A 138 12.85 -3.10 -9.50
CA SER A 138 13.68 -3.99 -10.34
C SER A 138 13.25 -3.95 -11.81
N ILE A 139 11.95 -3.91 -12.10
CA ILE A 139 11.44 -3.79 -13.48
C ILE A 139 11.82 -2.43 -14.07
N LEU A 140 11.66 -1.34 -13.32
CA LEU A 140 12.03 0.01 -13.77
C LEU A 140 13.53 0.13 -14.13
N LEU A 141 14.39 -0.53 -13.36
CA LEU A 141 15.84 -0.54 -13.59
C LEU A 141 16.21 -1.37 -14.83
N ASN A 142 15.60 -2.55 -14.98
CA ASN A 142 15.88 -3.45 -16.10
C ASN A 142 15.45 -2.86 -17.45
N GLU A 143 14.33 -2.12 -17.48
CA GLU A 143 13.79 -1.52 -18.70
C GLU A 143 14.26 -0.08 -18.96
N HIS A 144 15.13 0.46 -18.10
CA HIS A 144 15.67 1.83 -18.18
C HIS A 144 14.61 2.95 -18.30
N PHE A 145 13.39 2.72 -17.78
CA PHE A 145 12.29 3.69 -17.89
C PHE A 145 12.53 5.02 -17.18
N LEU A 146 13.42 5.05 -16.19
CA LEU A 146 13.76 6.27 -15.44
C LEU A 146 14.83 7.14 -16.12
N SER A 147 15.52 6.61 -17.14
CA SER A 147 16.65 7.31 -17.77
C SER A 147 16.21 8.43 -18.72
N ASN A 148 15.07 8.28 -19.40
CA ASN A 148 14.50 9.32 -20.24
C ASN A 148 12.96 9.33 -20.13
N PRO A 149 12.36 10.39 -19.55
CA PRO A 149 10.91 10.45 -19.38
C PRO A 149 10.12 10.52 -20.70
N VAL A 150 10.76 10.90 -21.81
CA VAL A 150 10.13 10.88 -23.15
C VAL A 150 9.78 9.44 -23.55
N ASN A 151 10.60 8.45 -23.16
CA ASN A 151 10.42 7.04 -23.50
C ASN A 151 9.17 6.42 -22.84
N LEU A 152 8.59 7.09 -21.83
CA LEU A 152 7.32 6.67 -21.22
C LEU A 152 6.14 6.80 -22.19
N TRP A 153 6.23 7.74 -23.13
CA TRP A 153 5.18 8.07 -24.10
C TRP A 153 5.54 7.69 -25.54
N GLU A 154 6.83 7.56 -25.84
CA GLU A 154 7.30 7.18 -27.17
C GLU A 154 6.79 5.78 -27.57
N GLY A 155 6.06 5.72 -28.69
CA GLY A 155 5.47 4.48 -29.20
C GLY A 155 4.14 4.10 -28.56
N TYR A 156 3.47 5.02 -27.84
CA TYR A 156 2.11 4.77 -27.34
C TYR A 156 1.11 4.56 -28.50
N PRO A 157 0.21 3.55 -28.45
CA PRO A 157 -0.01 2.60 -27.35
C PRO A 157 1.03 1.48 -27.23
N HIS A 158 1.48 1.24 -25.98
CA HIS A 158 2.43 0.17 -25.64
C HIS A 158 1.73 -1.19 -25.59
N LEU A 159 1.41 -1.75 -26.75
CA LEU A 159 0.64 -2.99 -26.85
C LEU A 159 1.37 -4.19 -26.24
N LEU A 160 2.70 -4.24 -26.40
CA LEU A 160 3.55 -5.32 -25.93
C LEU A 160 4.22 -4.95 -24.62
N MET A 161 4.25 -5.88 -23.67
CA MET A 161 4.96 -5.74 -22.41
C MET A 161 5.79 -6.99 -22.08
N PRO A 162 6.92 -6.84 -21.37
CA PRO A 162 7.72 -7.98 -20.93
C PRO A 162 6.97 -8.80 -19.87
N PHE A 163 7.34 -10.08 -19.75
CA PHE A 163 6.73 -11.00 -18.79
C PHE A 163 6.65 -10.43 -17.36
N GLN A 164 7.78 -9.89 -16.86
CA GLN A 164 7.89 -9.38 -15.50
C GLN A 164 6.87 -8.26 -15.23
N MET A 165 6.69 -7.37 -16.20
CA MET A 165 5.75 -6.26 -16.10
C MET A 165 4.30 -6.76 -16.11
N LYS A 166 3.95 -7.65 -17.04
CA LYS A 166 2.60 -8.23 -17.09
C LYS A 166 2.27 -8.96 -15.81
N PHE A 167 3.20 -9.81 -15.36
CA PHE A 167 3.01 -10.62 -14.18
C PHE A 167 2.88 -9.77 -12.92
N PHE A 168 3.66 -8.68 -12.82
CA PHE A 168 3.53 -7.69 -11.77
C PHE A 168 2.11 -7.12 -11.72
N TYR A 169 1.55 -6.63 -12.84
CA TYR A 169 0.18 -6.10 -12.89
C TYR A 169 -0.89 -7.11 -12.46
N ILE A 170 -0.78 -8.37 -12.93
CA ILE A 170 -1.69 -9.45 -12.55
C ILE A 170 -1.65 -9.68 -11.04
N CYS A 171 -0.45 -9.72 -10.44
CA CYS A 171 -0.28 -9.88 -8.99
C CYS A 171 -0.84 -8.68 -8.22
N GLN A 172 -0.64 -7.44 -8.69
CA GLN A 172 -1.18 -6.25 -8.03
C GLN A 172 -2.72 -6.25 -8.06
N LEU A 173 -3.34 -6.60 -9.18
CA LEU A 173 -4.79 -6.75 -9.28
C LEU A 173 -5.30 -7.87 -8.38
N GLY A 174 -4.63 -9.02 -8.39
CA GLY A 174 -4.95 -10.16 -7.52
C GLY A 174 -4.91 -9.78 -6.04
N TYR A 175 -3.88 -9.04 -5.61
CA TYR A 175 -3.77 -8.55 -4.24
C TYR A 175 -4.90 -7.57 -3.89
N TRP A 176 -5.19 -6.55 -4.71
CA TRP A 176 -6.25 -5.60 -4.35
C TRP A 176 -7.64 -6.23 -4.40
N LEU A 177 -7.86 -7.26 -5.22
CA LEU A 177 -9.09 -8.05 -5.19
C LEU A 177 -9.18 -8.93 -3.94
N HIS A 178 -8.06 -9.48 -3.44
CA HIS A 178 -8.02 -10.28 -2.21
C HIS A 178 -8.53 -9.47 -1.01
N ALA A 179 -8.32 -8.15 -1.01
CA ALA A 179 -8.75 -7.28 0.07
C ALA A 179 -10.28 -7.29 0.27
N LEU A 180 -11.07 -7.61 -0.77
CA LEU A 180 -12.54 -7.65 -0.70
C LEU A 180 -13.06 -8.80 0.20
N PRO A 181 -12.76 -10.09 -0.07
CA PRO A 181 -13.13 -11.16 0.84
C PRO A 181 -12.43 -11.04 2.20
N GLU A 182 -11.25 -10.43 2.26
CA GLU A 182 -10.55 -10.18 3.52
C GLU A 182 -11.35 -9.26 4.47
N LEU A 183 -12.10 -8.28 3.95
CA LEU A 183 -13.00 -7.46 4.78
C LEU A 183 -14.03 -8.32 5.53
N TYR A 184 -14.48 -9.39 4.89
CA TYR A 184 -15.41 -10.35 5.47
C TYR A 184 -14.70 -11.27 6.48
N PHE A 185 -13.54 -11.82 6.13
CA PHE A 185 -12.76 -12.69 7.02
C PHE A 185 -12.30 -11.97 8.30
N GLN A 186 -11.95 -10.69 8.22
CA GLN A 186 -11.54 -9.89 9.39
C GLN A 186 -12.71 -9.39 10.25
N LYS A 187 -13.96 -9.63 9.84
CA LYS A 187 -15.16 -9.07 10.47
C LYS A 187 -15.05 -7.56 10.65
N THR A 188 -14.65 -6.86 9.59
CA THR A 188 -14.56 -5.39 9.57
C THR A 188 -15.88 -4.78 10.03
N LYS A 189 -15.79 -3.75 10.87
CA LYS A 189 -16.99 -3.05 11.34
C LYS A 189 -17.74 -2.43 10.17
N LYS A 190 -19.07 -2.50 10.21
CA LYS A 190 -19.95 -1.96 9.15
C LYS A 190 -19.72 -0.47 8.86
N GLU A 191 -19.30 0.31 9.86
CA GLU A 191 -18.96 1.74 9.72
C GLU A 191 -17.70 1.98 8.87
N ASP A 192 -16.76 1.04 8.84
CA ASP A 192 -15.47 1.17 8.16
C ASP A 192 -15.48 0.58 6.74
N ILE A 193 -16.39 -0.36 6.45
CA ILE A 193 -16.54 -1.01 5.13
C ILE A 193 -16.63 -0.02 3.97
N PRO A 194 -17.51 1.01 3.96
CA PRO A 194 -17.63 1.88 2.79
C PRO A 194 -16.34 2.66 2.50
N ARG A 195 -15.62 3.06 3.55
CA ARG A 195 -14.32 3.74 3.41
C ARG A 195 -13.27 2.80 2.81
N GLN A 196 -13.19 1.56 3.27
CA GLN A 196 -12.25 0.57 2.75
C GLN A 196 -12.59 0.16 1.32
N LEU A 197 -13.88 0.02 0.98
CA LEU A 197 -14.31 -0.29 -0.38
C LEU A 197 -13.88 0.80 -1.37
N VAL A 198 -14.04 2.08 -1.02
CA VAL A 198 -13.56 3.20 -1.86
C VAL A 198 -12.04 3.13 -2.04
N TYR A 199 -11.29 2.87 -0.96
CA TYR A 199 -9.84 2.74 -1.01
C TYR A 199 -9.40 1.59 -1.95
N ILE A 200 -9.98 0.40 -1.79
CA ILE A 200 -9.70 -0.77 -2.65
C ILE A 200 -10.09 -0.47 -4.11
N SER A 201 -11.26 0.13 -4.32
CA SER A 201 -11.74 0.47 -5.67
C SER A 201 -10.83 1.45 -6.38
N LEU A 202 -10.25 2.42 -5.66
CA LEU A 202 -9.28 3.35 -6.24
C LEU A 202 -8.06 2.61 -6.78
N TYR A 203 -7.46 1.68 -6.03
CA TYR A 203 -6.35 0.89 -6.55
C TYR A 203 -6.73 0.05 -7.76
N LEU A 204 -7.85 -0.66 -7.68
CA LEU A 204 -8.31 -1.51 -8.78
C LEU A 204 -8.52 -0.70 -10.06
N VAL A 205 -9.19 0.46 -9.97
CA VAL A 205 -9.43 1.32 -11.13
C VAL A 205 -8.14 1.88 -11.72
N HIS A 206 -7.19 2.33 -10.88
CA HIS A 206 -5.93 2.89 -11.38
C HIS A 206 -5.03 1.83 -12.01
N ILE A 207 -4.91 0.66 -11.38
CA ILE A 207 -4.08 -0.45 -11.88
C ILE A 207 -4.71 -1.05 -13.14
N ALA A 208 -6.02 -1.34 -13.13
CA ALA A 208 -6.72 -1.87 -14.29
C ALA A 208 -6.78 -0.85 -15.44
N GLY A 209 -6.97 0.44 -15.12
CA GLY A 209 -6.94 1.52 -16.10
C GLY A 209 -5.59 1.60 -16.81
N ALA A 210 -4.48 1.57 -16.06
CA ALA A 210 -3.14 1.54 -16.65
C ALA A 210 -2.92 0.31 -17.55
N TYR A 211 -3.41 -0.86 -17.11
CA TYR A 211 -3.27 -2.13 -17.80
C TYR A 211 -4.09 -2.20 -19.11
N VAL A 212 -5.37 -1.83 -19.07
CA VAL A 212 -6.29 -1.90 -20.22
C VAL A 212 -6.05 -0.79 -21.23
N LEU A 213 -5.56 0.38 -20.79
CA LEU A 213 -5.25 1.51 -21.68
C LEU A 213 -3.83 1.45 -22.28
N ASN A 214 -3.09 0.36 -22.07
CA ASN A 214 -1.72 0.20 -22.51
C ASN A 214 -0.78 1.31 -21.99
N MET A 215 -1.10 1.87 -20.82
CA MET A 215 -0.30 2.86 -20.10
C MET A 215 0.64 2.18 -19.10
N ASN A 216 1.17 1.01 -19.48
CA ASN A 216 1.90 0.14 -18.58
C ASN A 216 3.16 0.82 -18.03
N ARG A 217 3.94 1.51 -18.89
CA ARG A 217 5.21 2.16 -18.47
C ARG A 217 4.97 3.25 -17.45
N LEU A 218 4.08 4.20 -17.77
CA LEU A 218 3.69 5.28 -16.87
C LEU A 218 3.05 4.75 -15.60
N GLY A 219 2.12 3.80 -15.72
CA GLY A 219 1.44 3.19 -14.59
C GLY A 219 2.41 2.50 -13.63
N LEU A 220 3.44 1.81 -14.12
CA LEU A 220 4.45 1.16 -13.29
C LEU A 220 5.25 2.20 -12.50
N VAL A 221 5.70 3.28 -13.15
CA VAL A 221 6.44 4.37 -12.46
C VAL A 221 5.58 4.97 -11.35
N LEU A 222 4.32 5.32 -11.67
CA LEU A 222 3.40 5.91 -10.69
C LEU A 222 3.13 4.94 -9.53
N LEU A 223 2.96 3.65 -9.80
CA LEU A 223 2.67 2.65 -8.77
C LEU A 223 3.87 2.43 -7.85
N VAL A 224 5.09 2.37 -8.38
CA VAL A 224 6.33 2.21 -7.58
C VAL A 224 6.53 3.41 -6.66
N LEU A 225 6.37 4.63 -7.17
CA LEU A 225 6.47 5.85 -6.36
C LEU A 225 5.42 5.87 -5.26
N HIS A 226 4.18 5.52 -5.58
CA HIS A 226 3.09 5.43 -4.63
C HIS A 226 3.36 4.36 -3.55
N TYR A 227 3.83 3.17 -3.93
CA TYR A 227 4.14 2.09 -2.99
C TYR A 227 5.33 2.40 -2.09
N PHE A 228 6.34 3.13 -2.57
CA PHE A 228 7.45 3.59 -1.72
C PHE A 228 6.95 4.45 -0.56
N VAL A 229 6.00 5.35 -0.85
CA VAL A 229 5.44 6.27 0.13
C VAL A 229 4.63 5.52 1.17
N GLU A 230 3.72 4.67 0.70
CA GLU A 230 2.89 3.84 1.56
C GLU A 230 3.76 2.92 2.43
N LEU A 231 4.84 2.37 1.89
CA LEU A 231 5.83 1.61 2.64
C LEU A 231 6.42 2.42 3.80
N VAL A 232 6.91 3.64 3.53
CA VAL A 232 7.47 4.51 4.58
C VAL A 232 6.41 4.83 5.64
N PHE A 233 5.18 5.11 5.23
CA PHE A 233 4.06 5.37 6.14
C PHE A 233 3.77 4.18 7.05
N HIS A 234 3.63 2.97 6.48
CA HIS A 234 3.31 1.76 7.23
C HIS A 234 4.46 1.32 8.14
N ILE A 235 5.72 1.42 7.70
CA ILE A 235 6.90 1.17 8.54
C ILE A 235 6.91 2.14 9.71
N SER A 236 6.69 3.43 9.48
CA SER A 236 6.69 4.43 10.55
C SER A 236 5.59 4.14 11.59
N ARG A 237 4.39 3.75 11.12
CA ARG A 237 3.28 3.34 11.99
C ARG A 237 3.59 2.06 12.78
N LEU A 238 4.30 1.09 12.20
CA LEU A 238 4.76 -0.12 12.89
C LEU A 238 5.77 0.21 14.01
N VAL A 239 6.77 1.04 13.72
CA VAL A 239 7.78 1.46 14.71
C VAL A 239 7.13 2.23 15.86
N HIS A 240 6.14 3.08 15.54
CA HIS A 240 5.35 3.78 16.56
C HIS A 240 4.54 2.83 17.44
N CYS A 241 3.95 1.76 16.88
CA CYS A 241 3.20 0.76 17.65
C CYS A 241 4.11 0.05 18.67
N VAL A 242 5.36 -0.25 18.28
CA VAL A 242 6.41 -0.88 19.11
C VAL A 242 6.90 0.04 20.25
N GLY A 243 6.56 1.33 20.23
CA GLY A 243 6.91 2.27 21.29
C GLY A 243 8.27 2.95 21.11
N ARG A 244 8.88 2.84 19.92
CA ARG A 244 10.05 3.65 19.55
C ARG A 244 9.57 5.00 19.02
N SER A 245 10.02 6.09 19.64
CA SER A 245 9.73 7.45 19.20
C SER A 245 10.50 7.75 17.92
N VAL A 246 9.87 7.58 16.77
CA VAL A 246 10.33 8.18 15.52
C VAL A 246 9.72 9.58 15.44
N ALA A 247 10.44 10.54 14.83
CA ALA A 247 9.83 11.79 14.39
C ALA A 247 8.49 11.48 13.69
N ASP A 248 7.45 12.24 14.04
CA ASP A 248 6.05 11.97 13.71
C ASP A 248 5.89 11.26 12.34
N PRO A 249 5.12 10.14 12.23
CA PRO A 249 4.84 9.41 10.98
C PRO A 249 4.23 10.27 9.84
N VAL A 250 3.96 11.53 10.16
CA VAL A 250 3.39 12.56 9.32
C VAL A 250 4.36 12.98 8.21
N LEU A 251 5.68 12.93 8.40
CA LEU A 251 6.63 13.44 7.38
C LEU A 251 6.64 12.63 6.07
N GLY A 252 6.47 11.30 6.16
CA GLY A 252 6.41 10.43 4.97
C GLY A 252 5.10 10.52 4.18
N SER A 253 3.98 10.80 4.87
CA SER A 253 2.66 11.00 4.23
C SER A 253 2.47 12.43 3.68
N LEU A 254 3.16 13.43 4.24
CA LEU A 254 3.05 14.84 3.80
C LEU A 254 3.68 15.11 2.42
N ALA A 255 4.70 14.35 2.02
CA ALA A 255 5.53 14.71 0.87
C ALA A 255 5.11 14.04 -0.45
N ALA A 256 4.19 13.08 -0.42
CA ALA A 256 4.07 12.10 -1.49
C ALA A 256 2.85 12.23 -2.40
N ASP A 257 1.66 12.44 -1.83
CA ASP A 257 0.46 12.74 -2.62
C ASP A 257 0.67 13.96 -3.55
N PRO A 258 1.41 15.03 -3.14
CA PRO A 258 1.76 16.13 -4.04
C PRO A 258 2.76 15.75 -5.14
N VAL A 259 3.74 14.87 -4.85
CA VAL A 259 4.77 14.48 -5.84
C VAL A 259 4.19 13.58 -6.92
N LEU A 260 3.29 12.65 -6.54
CA LEU A 260 2.61 11.79 -7.51
C LEU A 260 1.66 12.59 -8.41
N SER A 261 0.94 13.58 -7.86
CA SER A 261 0.07 14.46 -8.65
C SER A 261 0.86 15.45 -9.52
N VAL A 262 1.98 15.98 -9.03
CA VAL A 262 2.89 16.83 -9.84
C VAL A 262 3.59 16.02 -10.95
N LEU A 263 3.94 14.75 -10.73
CA LEU A 263 4.50 13.88 -11.78
C LEU A 263 3.44 13.43 -12.79
N THR A 264 2.22 13.13 -12.34
CA THR A 264 1.10 12.77 -13.22
C THR A 264 0.70 13.95 -14.11
N VAL A 265 0.66 15.17 -13.55
CA VAL A 265 0.39 16.41 -14.31
C VAL A 265 1.61 16.84 -15.14
N GLY A 266 2.82 16.74 -14.61
CA GLY A 266 4.05 17.15 -15.31
C GLY A 266 4.40 16.25 -16.48
N PHE A 267 4.21 14.93 -16.35
CA PHE A 267 4.41 13.97 -17.43
C PHE A 267 3.17 13.77 -18.31
N GLY A 268 1.96 14.01 -17.79
CA GLY A 268 0.71 13.88 -18.55
C GLY A 268 0.25 15.17 -19.26
N LEU A 269 0.72 16.36 -18.83
CA LEU A 269 0.31 17.67 -19.36
C LEU A 269 1.50 18.64 -19.60
N GLY A 270 2.75 18.22 -19.44
CA GLY A 270 3.95 19.03 -19.74
C GLY A 270 4.07 19.42 -21.23
N PRO A 271 4.81 20.51 -21.54
CA PRO A 271 4.53 21.47 -22.62
C PRO A 271 4.51 20.86 -24.03
N PRO A 272 3.82 21.49 -25.00
CA PRO A 272 3.17 20.81 -26.11
C PRO A 272 4.19 19.95 -26.83
N LEU A 273 3.95 18.63 -26.85
CA LEU A 273 4.39 17.78 -27.97
C LEU A 273 3.61 18.23 -29.21
N SER A 274 3.89 19.46 -29.62
CA SER A 274 3.67 19.99 -30.94
C SER A 274 4.32 18.98 -31.88
N ASN A 275 3.47 18.27 -32.62
CA ASN A 275 3.77 17.53 -33.85
C ASN A 275 4.19 16.06 -33.79
N LYS A 276 4.14 15.32 -32.67
CA LYS A 276 4.42 13.85 -32.72
C LYS A 276 3.50 12.90 -31.95
N VAL A 277 2.62 13.37 -31.06
CA VAL A 277 1.46 12.55 -30.68
C VAL A 277 0.42 12.74 -31.77
N HIS A 278 0.43 11.88 -32.78
CA HIS A 278 -0.64 11.78 -33.75
C HIS A 278 -1.94 11.31 -33.04
N CYS A 279 -2.56 12.18 -32.24
CA CYS A 279 -4.02 12.27 -32.17
C CYS A 279 -4.48 13.20 -33.33
N VAL A 280 -3.90 13.06 -34.54
CA VAL A 280 -4.45 13.69 -35.75
C VAL A 280 -5.55 12.77 -36.23
N GLY A 281 -6.77 13.12 -35.84
CA GLY A 281 -7.97 12.40 -36.21
C GLY A 281 -9.13 12.82 -35.35
N MET A 282 -9.37 14.13 -35.20
CA MET A 282 -10.57 14.67 -34.56
C MET A 282 -11.89 14.32 -35.29
N VAL A 283 -11.86 13.48 -36.32
CA VAL A 283 -13.03 12.79 -36.91
C VAL A 283 -12.56 11.43 -37.44
N GLY A 284 -12.67 10.37 -36.64
CA GLY A 284 -12.35 9.00 -37.07
C GLY A 284 -12.47 7.96 -35.95
N PRO A 285 -12.51 6.65 -36.27
CA PRO A 285 -12.74 5.56 -35.30
C PRO A 285 -11.68 5.42 -34.19
N GLY A 286 -10.56 6.15 -34.25
CA GLY A 286 -9.55 6.25 -33.19
C GLY A 286 -9.75 7.43 -32.21
N ALA A 287 -10.64 8.38 -32.51
CA ALA A 287 -10.88 9.57 -31.67
C ALA A 287 -11.46 9.21 -30.28
N GLY A 288 -12.23 8.11 -30.21
CA GLY A 288 -12.82 7.62 -28.96
C GLY A 288 -11.76 7.21 -27.93
N ASN A 289 -10.63 6.66 -28.37
CA ASN A 289 -9.56 6.21 -27.48
C ASN A 289 -8.75 7.38 -26.91
N CYS A 290 -8.40 8.41 -27.72
CA CYS A 290 -7.75 9.62 -27.19
C CYS A 290 -8.70 10.37 -26.21
N GLN A 291 -10.00 10.48 -26.52
CA GLN A 291 -10.96 11.15 -25.62
C GLN A 291 -11.16 10.39 -24.31
N PHE A 292 -11.26 9.06 -24.37
CA PHE A 292 -11.36 8.21 -23.19
C PHE A 292 -10.10 8.32 -22.33
N LEU A 293 -8.92 8.29 -22.95
CA LEU A 293 -7.65 8.46 -22.26
C LEU A 293 -7.55 9.80 -21.52
N ILE A 294 -7.87 10.91 -22.19
CA ILE A 294 -7.87 12.25 -21.59
C ILE A 294 -8.85 12.30 -20.41
N THR A 295 -10.04 11.69 -20.57
CA THR A 295 -11.05 11.64 -19.52
C THR A 295 -10.58 10.83 -18.30
N VAL A 296 -9.93 9.68 -18.52
CA VAL A 296 -9.38 8.84 -17.45
C VAL A 296 -8.21 9.55 -16.76
N LEU A 297 -7.29 10.17 -17.51
CA LEU A 297 -6.20 10.94 -16.92
C LEU A 297 -6.73 12.14 -16.12
N ALA A 298 -7.74 12.84 -16.61
CA ALA A 298 -8.41 13.91 -15.88
C ALA A 298 -9.07 13.39 -14.59
N ALA A 299 -9.74 12.23 -14.65
CA ALA A 299 -10.34 11.60 -13.47
C ALA A 299 -9.29 11.18 -12.43
N ILE A 300 -8.15 10.64 -12.87
CA ILE A 300 -7.00 10.32 -12.00
C ILE A 300 -6.51 11.60 -11.32
N CYS A 301 -6.24 12.67 -12.09
CA CYS A 301 -5.79 13.96 -11.56
C CYS A 301 -6.79 14.57 -10.57
N LEU A 302 -8.09 14.53 -10.88
CA LEU A 302 -9.15 15.02 -10.00
C LEU A 302 -9.24 14.20 -8.70
N SER A 303 -9.11 12.87 -8.80
CA SER A 303 -9.11 11.99 -7.63
C SER A 303 -7.90 12.27 -6.73
N GLN A 304 -6.72 12.49 -7.32
CA GLN A 304 -5.51 12.87 -6.59
C GLN A 304 -5.65 14.25 -5.93
N ALA A 305 -6.17 15.25 -6.66
CA ALA A 305 -6.43 16.58 -6.11
C ALA A 305 -7.43 16.54 -4.95
N PHE A 306 -8.48 15.72 -5.06
CA PHE A 306 -9.46 15.51 -4.00
C PHE A 306 -8.85 14.84 -2.76
N MET A 307 -8.02 13.81 -2.94
CA MET A 307 -7.30 13.14 -1.85
C MET A 307 -6.35 14.11 -1.14
N MET A 308 -5.59 14.89 -1.91
CA MET A 308 -4.72 15.94 -1.40
C MET A 308 -5.51 17.01 -0.62
N TRP A 309 -6.65 17.45 -1.13
CA TRP A 309 -7.53 18.39 -0.45
C TRP A 309 -8.01 17.86 0.91
N LYS A 310 -8.46 16.60 0.96
CA LYS A 310 -8.87 15.97 2.24
C LYS A 310 -7.72 15.87 3.21
N PHE A 311 -6.54 15.51 2.73
CA PHE A 311 -5.34 15.38 3.55
C PHE A 311 -4.89 16.73 4.11
N ILE A 312 -4.82 17.78 3.29
CA ILE A 312 -4.50 19.15 3.74
C ILE A 312 -5.49 19.58 4.82
N ASN A 313 -6.80 19.39 4.59
CA ASN A 313 -7.82 19.75 5.58
C ASN A 313 -7.67 18.97 6.90
N PHE A 314 -7.30 17.69 6.83
CA PHE A 314 -7.02 16.88 8.00
C PHE A 314 -5.80 17.41 8.78
N GLN A 315 -4.70 17.74 8.09
CA GLN A 315 -3.51 18.30 8.73
C GLN A 315 -3.78 19.69 9.33
N LEU A 316 -4.49 20.56 8.60
CA LEU A 316 -4.91 21.86 9.11
C LEU A 316 -5.81 21.72 10.34
N ARG A 317 -6.68 20.70 10.39
CA ARG A 317 -7.47 20.39 11.58
C ARG A 317 -6.59 19.93 12.74
N ARG A 318 -5.69 18.97 12.53
CA ARG A 318 -4.76 18.47 13.55
C ARG A 318 -3.87 19.59 14.10
N TRP A 319 -3.37 20.47 13.22
CA TRP A 319 -2.55 21.61 13.64
C TRP A 319 -3.35 22.62 14.47
N ARG A 320 -4.62 22.87 14.11
CA ARG A 320 -5.54 23.67 14.93
C ARG A 320 -5.76 23.04 16.31
N GLU A 321 -6.00 21.73 16.38
CA GLU A 321 -6.21 20.99 17.63
C GLU A 321 -4.95 20.98 18.52
N GLN A 322 -3.75 20.84 17.92
CA GLN A 322 -2.46 20.95 18.62
C GLN A 322 -2.21 22.37 19.14
N ARG A 323 -2.51 23.41 18.34
CA ARG A 323 -2.43 24.81 18.79
C ARG A 323 -3.41 25.10 19.91
N GLN A 324 -4.63 24.55 19.87
CA GLN A 324 -5.62 24.67 20.94
C GLN A 324 -5.15 23.98 22.23
N THR A 325 -4.58 22.78 22.16
CA THR A 325 -4.03 22.09 23.34
C THR A 325 -2.81 22.80 23.93
N LEU A 326 -1.92 23.36 23.10
CA LEU A 326 -0.78 24.17 23.57
C LEU A 326 -1.24 25.49 24.22
N THR A 327 -2.25 26.17 23.66
CA THR A 327 -2.80 27.40 24.25
C THR A 327 -3.57 27.14 25.55
N LEU A 328 -4.30 26.03 25.66
CA LEU A 328 -4.93 25.60 26.91
C LEU A 328 -3.90 25.25 28.00
N LYS A 329 -2.82 24.53 27.65
CA LYS A 329 -1.71 24.26 28.58
C LYS A 329 -0.98 25.53 29.03
N LYS A 330 -0.83 26.52 28.14
CA LYS A 330 -0.23 27.83 28.48
C LYS A 330 -1.12 28.67 29.40
N LYS A 331 -2.45 28.55 29.31
CA LYS A 331 -3.42 29.20 30.22
C LYS A 331 -3.50 28.54 31.60
N GLN A 332 -3.10 27.28 31.75
CA GLN A 332 -3.14 26.52 33.00
C GLN A 332 -1.82 26.54 33.80
N ALA A 333 -0.76 27.18 33.33
CA ALA A 333 0.46 27.37 34.11
C ALA A 333 0.24 28.47 35.19
N PRO A 334 0.45 28.20 36.49
CA PRO A 334 0.21 29.18 37.53
C PRO A 334 1.27 30.29 37.46
N ALA A 335 0.81 31.54 37.52
CA ALA A 335 1.65 32.71 37.72
C ALA A 335 2.36 32.59 39.09
N LYS A 336 3.62 32.14 39.09
CA LYS A 336 4.49 32.33 40.27
C LYS A 336 4.67 33.84 40.45
N SER A 337 4.05 34.34 41.51
CA SER A 337 4.11 35.70 42.01
C SER A 337 5.55 36.20 42.10
N LYS A 338 5.86 37.28 41.39
CA LYS A 338 6.98 38.15 41.70
C LYS A 338 6.66 38.85 43.03
N SER A 339 7.27 38.42 44.14
CA SER A 339 7.48 39.29 45.30
C SER A 339 8.90 39.85 45.24
N LYS A 340 9.02 41.14 45.57
CA LYS A 340 10.18 42.01 45.35
C LYS A 340 10.67 42.50 46.73
N LYS A 341 12.00 42.74 46.83
CA LYS A 341 12.76 43.42 47.91
C LYS A 341 12.97 42.59 49.20
N GLU A 342 14.14 42.58 49.85
CA GLU A 342 15.08 43.69 50.13
C GLU A 342 16.51 43.21 50.50
N LYS A 343 17.48 44.13 50.33
CA LYS A 343 18.90 44.26 50.75
C LYS A 343 19.29 43.56 52.10
N THR A 344 20.52 43.14 52.45
CA THR A 344 21.89 43.69 52.24
C THR A 344 22.96 42.73 52.84
N ASN A 345 24.18 42.78 52.29
CA ASN A 345 25.53 42.61 52.89
C ASN A 345 26.06 41.28 53.50
N GLY A 346 27.21 40.83 52.97
CA GLY A 346 28.45 40.76 53.79
C GLY A 346 29.11 39.39 54.05
N VAL A 347 29.93 38.91 53.09
CA VAL A 347 31.37 38.52 53.20
C VAL A 347 31.87 37.49 54.27
N ASN A 348 32.77 36.60 53.78
CA ASN A 348 33.66 35.60 54.41
C ASN A 348 33.06 34.19 54.68
N GLY A 349 33.66 33.05 54.30
CA GLY A 349 34.92 32.71 53.62
C GLY A 349 35.16 31.17 53.70
N VAL A 350 35.84 30.58 52.70
CA VAL A 350 36.88 29.50 52.78
C VAL A 350 36.52 28.25 53.66
N THR A 351 36.41 26.98 53.22
CA THR A 351 37.40 26.10 52.54
C THR A 351 36.81 24.70 52.27
N SER A 352 37.33 24.08 51.20
CA SER A 352 37.80 22.68 51.05
C SER A 352 36.87 21.47 50.81
N ASN A 353 37.20 20.85 49.66
CA ASN A 353 37.03 19.47 49.18
C ASN A 353 36.78 18.35 50.20
N GLY A 354 35.96 17.37 49.79
CA GLY A 354 36.03 16.00 50.30
C GLY A 354 34.74 15.22 50.12
N ALA A 355 34.77 14.29 49.16
CA ALA A 355 34.07 13.00 49.13
C ALA A 355 32.72 12.85 49.88
N ASP A 356 31.66 12.58 49.11
CA ASP A 356 30.96 11.29 49.11
C ASP A 356 29.49 11.42 48.68
N SER A 357 29.12 10.56 47.74
CA SER A 357 27.75 10.25 47.37
C SER A 357 27.07 9.47 48.49
N PRO A 358 25.78 9.71 48.76
CA PRO A 358 24.93 8.61 49.14
C PRO A 358 23.66 8.54 48.29
N ARG A 359 23.57 7.40 47.60
CA ARG A 359 22.36 6.66 47.23
C ARG A 359 21.25 6.82 48.30
N VAL A 360 20.12 7.44 47.94
CA VAL A 360 18.92 7.47 48.79
C VAL A 360 17.86 6.48 48.29
N LYS A 361 17.35 5.75 49.29
CA LYS A 361 16.41 4.65 49.26
C LYS A 361 15.00 5.06 48.81
N LYS A 362 14.34 4.05 48.26
CA LYS A 362 12.89 3.91 48.06
C LYS A 362 12.19 3.94 49.43
N GLU A 363 11.26 4.86 49.64
CA GLU A 363 10.27 4.76 50.71
C GLU A 363 8.92 4.29 50.15
N LYS A 364 8.30 3.37 50.89
CA LYS A 364 6.95 2.85 50.69
C LYS A 364 5.95 3.85 51.24
N SER A 365 4.89 4.11 50.47
CA SER A 365 3.67 4.76 50.94
C SER A 365 2.85 3.83 51.83
N SER A 366 2.40 4.34 52.96
CA SER A 366 1.21 3.84 53.69
C SER A 366 -0.07 4.12 52.91
#